data_AF-A0A1I1PNR9-F1
#
_entry.id   AF-A0A1I1PNR9-F1
#
_cell.length_a   1.000
_cell.length_b   1.000
_cell.length_c   1.000
_cell.angle_alpha   90.00
_cell.angle_beta   90.00
_cell.angle_gamma   90.00
#
_symmetry.space_group_name_H-M   'P 1'
#
loop_
_entity.id
_entity.type
_entity.pdbx_description
1 polymer ?
#
loop_
_entity_poly.entity_id
_entity_poly.type
_entity_poly.pdbx_seq_one_letter_code
_entity_poly.pdbx_strand_id
1 'polypeptide(L)' 'MRNKGNKIPLHRRIWCKIRCWQKINDVDDETLARYLMLSVRTLREYDSDAGHLSLERLENFMTSTGLTIDVLVNF' A
#
# COMPACT_ATOMS: atom_id res chain seq x y z
N MET A 1 1.21 -19.83 25.75
CA MET A 1 1.10 -20.27 24.33
C MET A 1 0.73 -19.04 23.50
N ARG A 2 1.64 -18.56 22.64
CA ARG A 2 1.39 -17.35 21.82
C ARG A 2 0.40 -17.75 20.73
N ASN A 3 -0.80 -17.17 20.74
CA ASN A 3 -1.86 -17.47 19.80
C ASN A 3 -1.42 -17.02 18.39
N LYS A 4 -0.68 -17.88 17.67
CA LYS A 4 -0.22 -17.66 16.28
C LYS A 4 -1.41 -17.87 15.34
N GLY A 5 -2.39 -16.99 15.41
CA GLY A 5 -3.25 -16.79 14.25
C GLY A 5 -2.35 -16.25 13.13
N ASN A 6 -2.29 -16.94 12.00
CA ASN A 6 -1.65 -16.47 10.75
C ASN A 6 -2.35 -15.21 10.22
N LYS A 7 -2.41 -14.15 11.02
CA LYS A 7 -2.99 -12.86 10.61
C LYS A 7 -1.97 -12.20 9.71
N ILE A 8 -2.36 -12.01 8.45
CA ILE A 8 -1.59 -11.23 7.49
C ILE A 8 -1.28 -9.87 8.13
N PRO A 9 -0.01 -9.44 8.20
CA PRO A 9 0.35 -8.18 8.83
C PRO A 9 -0.39 -6.98 8.23
N LEU A 10 -0.69 -5.98 9.05
CA LEU A 10 -1.47 -4.80 8.65
C LEU A 10 -0.89 -4.12 7.40
N HIS A 11 0.42 -3.88 7.37
CA HIS A 11 1.10 -3.26 6.23
C HIS A 11 0.89 -4.04 4.93
N ARG A 12 0.88 -5.38 4.99
CA ARG A 12 0.65 -6.23 3.81
C ARG A 12 -0.79 -6.15 3.34
N ARG A 13 -1.76 -6.07 4.26
CA ARG A 13 -3.17 -5.89 3.89
C ARG A 13 -3.41 -4.51 3.26
N ILE A 14 -2.82 -3.46 3.82
CA ILE A 14 -2.86 -2.10 3.25
C ILE A 14 -2.22 -2.11 1.85
N TRP A 15 -1.06 -2.73 1.69
CA TRP A 15 -0.39 -2.84 0.39
C TRP A 15 -1.28 -3.52 -0.66
N CYS A 16 -1.96 -4.62 -0.29
CA CYS A 16 -2.91 -5.28 -1.18
C CYS A 16 -4.06 -4.36 -1.60
N LYS A 17 -4.58 -3.50 -0.71
CA LYS A 17 -5.62 -2.51 -1.05
C LYS A 17 -5.10 -1.47 -2.04
N ILE A 18 -3.89 -0.97 -1.84
CA ILE A 18 -3.24 -0.01 -2.77
C ILE A 18 -3.07 -0.63 -4.16
N ARG A 19 -2.54 -1.87 -4.24
CA ARG A 19 -2.39 -2.60 -5.51
C ARG A 19 -3.73 -2.94 -6.16
N CYS A 20 -4.76 -3.23 -5.37
CA CYS A 20 -6.11 -3.45 -5.89
C CYS A 20 -6.67 -2.15 -6.50
N TRP A 21 -6.55 -1.05 -5.78
CA TRP A 21 -6.94 0.28 -6.27
C TRP A 21 -6.20 0.62 -7.57
N GLN A 22 -4.89 0.38 -7.63
CA GLN A 22 -4.08 0.61 -8.83
C GLN A 22 -4.65 -0.14 -10.05
N LYS A 23 -4.97 -1.42 -9.90
CA LYS A 23 -5.55 -2.25 -10.97
C LYS A 23 -6.94 -1.78 -11.39
N ILE A 24 -7.79 -1.41 -10.44
CA ILE A 24 -9.16 -0.95 -10.72
C ILE A 24 -9.15 0.37 -11.51
N ASN A 25 -8.18 1.25 -11.23
CA ASN A 25 -8.09 2.57 -11.84
C ASN A 25 -7.12 2.63 -13.04
N ASP A 26 -6.60 1.49 -13.50
CA ASP A 26 -5.65 1.39 -14.62
C ASP A 26 -4.42 2.30 -14.48
N VAL A 27 -3.87 2.38 -13.26
CA VAL A 27 -2.71 3.21 -12.93
C VAL A 27 -1.41 2.42 -13.11
N ASP A 28 -0.48 2.95 -13.90
CA ASP A 28 0.84 2.31 -14.09
C ASP A 28 1.73 2.37 -12.83
N ASP A 29 2.77 1.54 -12.81
CA ASP A 29 3.71 1.47 -11.68
C ASP A 29 4.43 2.81 -11.45
N GLU A 30 4.78 3.51 -12.53
CA GLU A 30 5.44 4.81 -12.51
C GLU A 30 4.59 5.87 -11.80
N THR A 31 3.28 5.88 -12.05
CA THR A 31 2.33 6.81 -11.45
C THR A 31 2.06 6.45 -10.00
N LEU A 32 1.85 5.17 -9.69
CA LEU A 32 1.69 4.75 -8.29
C LEU A 32 2.95 5.04 -7.46
N ALA A 33 4.13 4.82 -8.03
CA ALA A 33 5.41 5.14 -7.39
C ALA A 33 5.53 6.65 -7.08
N ARG A 34 5.07 7.52 -8.00
CA ARG A 34 5.00 8.98 -7.77
C ARG A 34 4.05 9.34 -6.64
N TYR A 35 2.85 8.76 -6.59
CA TYR A 35 1.89 9.02 -5.51
C TYR A 35 2.43 8.62 -4.13
N LEU A 36 3.21 7.54 -4.06
CA LEU A 36 3.85 7.06 -2.84
C LEU A 36 5.22 7.71 -2.56
N MET A 37 5.67 8.65 -3.40
CA MET A 37 6.99 9.30 -3.32
C MET A 37 8.14 8.29 -3.21
N LEU A 38 8.15 7.28 -4.08
CA LEU A 38 9.18 6.24 -4.12
C LEU A 38 9.60 5.89 -5.55
N SER A 39 10.65 5.08 -5.68
CA SER A 39 11.09 4.56 -6.99
C SER A 39 10.25 3.34 -7.40
N VAL A 40 10.07 3.11 -8.71
CA VAL A 40 9.42 1.88 -9.23
C VAL A 40 10.10 0.61 -8.70
N ARG A 41 11.41 0.64 -8.49
CA ARG A 41 12.14 -0.46 -7.84
C ARG A 41 11.60 -0.74 -6.44
N THR A 42 11.52 0.28 -5.59
CA THR A 42 11.00 0.15 -4.22
C THR A 42 9.53 -0.26 -4.20
N LEU A 43 8.74 0.21 -5.17
CA LEU A 43 7.34 -0.20 -5.35
C LEU A 43 7.24 -1.72 -5.50
N ARG A 44 8.10 -2.29 -6.35
CA ARG A 44 8.14 -3.74 -6.61
C ARG A 44 8.71 -4.53 -5.45
N GLU A 45 9.67 -3.97 -4.70
CA GLU A 45 10.18 -4.58 -3.46
C GLU A 45 9.05 -4.77 -2.43
N TYR A 46 8.11 -3.82 -2.35
CA TYR A 46 6.95 -3.91 -1.46
C TYR A 46 5.96 -5.03 -1.81
N ASP A 47 5.95 -5.53 -3.06
CA ASP A 47 5.13 -6.70 -3.41
C ASP A 47 5.59 -7.96 -2.67
N SER A 48 6.87 -8.02 -2.35
CA SER A 48 7.45 -9.11 -1.54
C SER A 48 7.38 -8.77 -0.05
N ASP A 49 7.76 -7.55 0.33
CA ASP A 49 7.76 -7.09 1.73
C ASP A 49 7.41 -5.61 1.86
N ALA A 50 6.16 -5.33 2.26
CA ALA A 50 5.67 -3.99 2.54
C ALA A 50 5.96 -3.51 3.99
N GLY A 51 6.84 -4.18 4.74
CA GLY A 51 7.17 -3.84 6.12
C GLY A 51 7.71 -2.42 6.33
N HIS A 52 8.29 -1.83 5.28
CA HIS A 52 8.82 -0.46 5.29
C HIS A 52 7.84 0.60 4.76
N LEU A 53 6.58 0.23 4.49
CA LEU A 53 5.54 1.19 4.07
C LEU A 53 5.26 2.17 5.22
N SER A 54 5.81 3.38 5.13
CA SER A 54 5.66 4.41 6.16
C SER A 54 4.29 5.10 6.09
N LEU A 55 3.89 5.70 7.21
CA LEU A 55 2.67 6.52 7.28
C LEU A 55 2.75 7.73 6.33
N GLU A 56 3.90 8.38 6.23
CA GLU A 56 4.13 9.48 5.28
C GLU A 56 3.85 9.07 3.83
N ARG A 57 4.24 7.85 3.42
CA ARG A 57 3.93 7.34 2.07
C ARG A 57 2.42 7.12 1.89
N LEU A 58 1.73 6.64 2.92
CA LEU A 58 0.28 6.50 2.90
C LEU A 58 -0.42 7.86 2.81
N GLU A 59 0.07 8.87 3.54
CA GLU A 59 -0.42 10.24 3.45
C GLU A 59 -0.25 10.80 2.04
N ASN A 60 0.94 10.68 1.45
CA ASN A 60 1.20 11.12 0.07
C ASN A 60 0.25 10.45 -0.94
N PHE A 61 0.01 9.15 -0.78
CA PHE A 61 -0.94 8.42 -1.61
C PHE A 61 -2.37 8.93 -1.41
N MET A 62 -2.84 9.06 -0.17
CA MET A 62 -4.18 9.58 0.15
C MET A 62 -4.39 11.00 -0.37
N THR A 63 -3.41 11.88 -0.25
CA THR A 63 -3.45 13.24 -0.81
C THR A 63 -3.53 13.23 -2.33
N SER A 64 -2.77 12.34 -2.99
CA SER A 64 -2.75 12.24 -4.46
C SER A 64 -4.04 11.67 -5.04
N THR A 65 -4.70 10.76 -4.34
CA THR A 65 -5.88 10.03 -4.84
C THR A 65 -7.20 10.50 -4.25
N GLY A 66 -7.17 11.34 -3.21
CA GLY A 66 -8.36 11.74 -2.45
C GLY A 66 -9.00 10.62 -1.61
N LEU A 67 -8.29 9.50 -1.40
CA LEU A 67 -8.80 8.38 -0.61
C LEU A 67 -8.64 8.64 0.88
N THR A 68 -9.55 8.09 1.68
CA THR A 68 -9.45 8.11 3.14
C THR A 68 -8.78 6.84 3.65
N ILE A 69 -8.22 6.92 4.86
CA ILE A 69 -7.56 5.78 5.50
C ILE A 69 -8.51 4.59 5.71
N ASP A 70 -9.81 4.83 5.90
CA ASP A 70 -10.82 3.78 6.09
C ASP A 70 -10.83 2.79 4.91
N VAL A 71 -10.75 3.29 3.68
CA VAL A 71 -10.70 2.45 2.47
C VAL A 71 -9.51 1.47 2.49
N LEU A 72 -8.39 1.88 3.11
CA LEU A 72 -7.15 1.12 3.15
C LEU A 72 -7.08 0.13 4.33
N VAL A 73 -7.81 0.38 5.41
CA VAL A 73 -7.73 -0.42 6.66
C VAL A 73 -9.00 -1.20 6.97
N ASN A 74 -10.08 -0.99 6.21
CA ASN A 74 -11.33 -1.74 6.34
C ASN A 74 -11.26 -3.02 5.49
N PHE A 75 -11.44 -4.17 6.14
CA PHE A 75 -11.15 -5.49 5.56
C PHE A 75 -12.23 -6.51 5.89
#